data_AF-A0A925GNS1-F1
#
_entry.id   AF-A0A925GNS1-F1
#
_cell.length_a   1.000
_cell.length_b   1.000
_cell.length_c   1.000
_cell.angle_alpha   90.00
_cell.angle_beta   90.00
_cell.angle_gamma   90.00
#
_symmetry.space_group_name_H-M   'P 1'
#
loop_
_entity.id
_entity.type
_entity.pdbx_description
1 polymer ?
#
loop_
_entity_poly.entity_id
_entity_poly.type
_entity_poly.pdbx_seq_one_letter_code
_entity_poly.pdbx_strand_id
1 'polypeptide(L)'
;MRVKPIITLALLTLVALIQACSASKQTTFMKDYKLQAVTYRITDPQIEKIVSEAQGRSLLKKGQSYSNERLGKERDRLHELVRKKVYENFDKNFIHFDVDTTLASKRYVVETIIGTR
;
A
#
# COMPACT_ATOMS: atom_id res chain seq x y z
N MET A 1 -28.75 -42.15 -33.87
CA MET A 1 -27.30 -42.03 -33.60
C MET A 1 -26.99 -40.60 -33.16
N ARG A 2 -26.63 -40.38 -31.89
CA ARG A 2 -26.21 -39.08 -31.34
C ARG A 2 -24.73 -39.17 -31.01
N VAL A 3 -23.87 -38.70 -31.91
CA VAL A 3 -22.45 -38.51 -31.65
C VAL A 3 -22.30 -37.23 -30.83
N LYS A 4 -22.03 -37.36 -29.52
CA LYS A 4 -21.63 -36.24 -28.66
C LYS A 4 -20.18 -35.87 -29.01
N PRO A 5 -19.85 -34.60 -29.27
CA PRO A 5 -18.51 -34.24 -29.71
C PRO A 5 -17.53 -34.33 -28.54
N ILE A 6 -16.43 -35.06 -28.76
CA ILE A 6 -15.29 -35.28 -27.85
C ILE A 6 -14.52 -33.95 -27.56
N ILE A 7 -14.94 -32.85 -28.18
CA ILE A 7 -14.27 -31.54 -28.12
C ILE A 7 -14.50 -30.82 -26.77
N THR A 8 -15.54 -31.18 -26.01
CA THR A 8 -15.79 -30.52 -24.70
C THR A 8 -14.83 -30.93 -23.59
N LEU A 9 -14.13 -32.06 -23.71
CA LEU A 9 -13.23 -32.55 -22.66
C LEU A 9 -11.81 -31.97 -22.77
N ALA A 10 -11.39 -31.54 -23.96
CA ALA A 10 -10.03 -31.02 -24.19
C ALA A 10 -9.86 -29.55 -23.77
N LEU A 11 -10.93 -28.76 -23.72
CA LEU A 11 -10.86 -27.35 -23.31
C LEU A 11 -10.85 -27.17 -21.79
N LEU A 12 -11.36 -28.15 -21.03
CA LEU A 12 -11.44 -28.07 -19.57
C LEU A 12 -10.11 -28.42 -18.86
N THR A 13 -9.24 -29.21 -19.50
CA THR A 13 -7.95 -29.61 -18.91
C THR A 13 -6.85 -28.56 -19.07
N LEU A 14 -6.97 -27.61 -20.01
CA LEU A 14 -5.99 -26.52 -20.15
C LEU A 14 -6.13 -25.46 -19.04
N VAL A 15 -7.32 -25.30 -18.47
CA VAL A 15 -7.58 -24.34 -17.38
C VAL A 15 -6.94 -24.80 -16.05
N ALA A 16 -6.73 -26.10 -15.85
CA ALA A 16 -6.21 -26.64 -14.59
C ALA A 16 -4.69 -26.49 -14.40
N LEU A 17 -3.90 -26.26 -15.46
CA LEU A 17 -2.45 -26.01 -15.33
C LEU A 17 -2.11 -24.57 -14.89
N ILE A 18 -3.02 -23.62 -15.10
CA ILE A 18 -2.82 -22.23 -14.68
C ILE A 18 -3.12 -22.05 -13.17
N GLN A 19 -3.85 -22.97 -12.56
CA GLN A 19 -4.34 -22.83 -11.17
C GLN A 19 -3.36 -23.23 -10.06
N ALA A 20 -2.12 -23.60 -10.36
CA ALA A 20 -1.10 -23.89 -9.33
C ALA A 20 0.09 -22.89 -9.29
N CYS A 21 0.15 -21.94 -10.22
CA CYS A 21 1.22 -20.93 -10.26
C CYS A 21 0.64 -19.51 -10.35
N SER A 22 -0.19 -19.13 -9.38
CA SER A 22 -0.54 -17.72 -9.16
C SER A 22 -0.57 -17.37 -7.66
N ALA A 23 0.15 -18.15 -6.85
CA ALA A 23 0.63 -17.64 -5.58
C ALA A 23 1.80 -16.70 -5.91
N SER A 24 1.48 -15.42 -6.11
CA SER A 24 2.44 -14.36 -6.39
C SER A 24 3.57 -14.34 -5.35
N LYS A 25 4.69 -15.02 -5.65
CA LYS A 25 6.01 -14.76 -5.04
C LYS A 25 6.58 -13.42 -5.52
N GLN A 26 5.74 -12.42 -5.72
CA GLN A 26 6.19 -11.04 -5.79
C GLN A 26 6.22 -10.55 -4.34
N THR A 27 7.18 -9.69 -3.96
CA THR A 27 7.26 -9.05 -2.63
C THR A 27 8.16 -9.73 -1.58
N THR A 28 9.45 -9.89 -1.87
CA THR A 28 10.46 -9.92 -0.77
C THR A 28 11.76 -9.18 -1.10
N PHE A 29 11.81 -8.39 -2.17
CA PHE A 29 13.04 -7.65 -2.50
C PHE A 29 13.33 -6.50 -1.52
N MET A 30 12.28 -5.92 -0.94
CA MET A 30 12.37 -4.68 -0.15
C MET A 30 12.57 -4.91 1.35
N LYS A 31 12.46 -6.15 1.84
CA LYS A 31 12.41 -6.47 3.28
C LYS A 31 13.65 -5.98 4.05
N ASP A 32 14.79 -5.93 3.38
CA ASP A 32 16.06 -5.49 3.97
C ASP A 32 16.25 -3.97 3.95
N TYR A 33 15.40 -3.24 3.22
CA TYR A 33 15.55 -1.80 3.07
C TYR A 33 15.12 -1.08 4.34
N LYS A 34 15.87 -0.04 4.70
CA LYS A 34 15.68 0.72 5.93
C LYS A 34 15.10 2.09 5.65
N LEU A 35 14.05 2.46 6.41
CA LEU A 35 13.40 3.75 6.27
C LEU A 35 14.39 4.88 6.58
N GLN A 36 14.57 5.80 5.64
CA GLN A 36 15.45 6.96 5.77
C GLN A 36 14.71 8.18 6.30
N ALA A 37 13.56 8.48 5.70
CA ALA A 37 12.76 9.66 5.99
C ALA A 37 11.29 9.42 5.59
N VAL A 38 10.41 10.15 6.26
CA VAL A 38 8.99 10.29 5.88
C VAL A 38 8.76 11.78 5.63
N THR A 39 8.26 12.12 4.45
CA THR A 39 7.86 13.47 4.07
C THR A 39 6.35 13.52 3.88
N TYR A 40 5.79 14.72 3.90
CA TYR A 40 4.35 14.93 3.76
C TYR A 40 4.09 15.96 2.66
N ARG A 41 3.17 15.63 1.76
CA ARG A 41 2.61 16.53 0.75
C ARG A 41 1.11 16.61 0.97
N ILE A 42 0.68 17.68 1.62
CA ILE A 42 -0.71 17.86 2.04
C ILE A 42 -1.16 19.23 1.54
N THR A 43 -2.24 19.28 0.76
CA THR A 43 -2.72 20.53 0.17
C THR A 43 -3.66 21.30 1.08
N ASP A 44 -4.39 20.61 1.96
CA ASP A 44 -5.32 21.22 2.90
C ASP A 44 -4.60 21.63 4.20
N PRO A 45 -4.57 22.92 4.56
CA PRO A 45 -3.86 23.39 5.76
C PRO A 45 -4.42 22.85 7.08
N GLN A 46 -5.72 22.54 7.17
CA GLN A 46 -6.31 21.97 8.38
C GLN A 46 -5.84 20.53 8.59
N ILE A 47 -5.78 19.76 7.51
CA ILE A 47 -5.22 18.40 7.52
C ILE A 47 -3.71 18.44 7.80
N GLU A 48 -2.98 19.37 7.18
CA GLU A 48 -1.54 19.51 7.40
C GLU A 48 -1.22 19.76 8.87
N LYS A 49 -1.95 20.71 9.49
CA LYS A 49 -1.79 21.04 10.91
C LYS A 49 -2.00 19.82 11.82
N ILE A 50 -3.13 19.13 11.70
CA ILE A 50 -3.46 18.00 12.59
C ILE A 50 -2.55 16.78 12.35
N VAL A 51 -2.09 16.56 11.11
CA VAL A 51 -1.12 15.50 10.80
C VAL A 51 0.25 15.84 11.38
N SER A 52 0.70 17.10 11.24
CA SER A 52 1.95 17.61 11.81
C SER A 52 2.00 17.44 13.33
N GLU A 53 0.95 17.87 14.03
CA GLU A 53 0.80 17.70 15.48
C GLU A 53 0.82 16.22 15.93
N ALA A 54 0.38 15.31 15.06
CA ALA A 54 0.32 13.88 15.33
C ALA A 54 1.54 13.07 14.81
N GLN A 55 2.56 13.71 14.20
CA GLN A 55 3.69 13.01 13.59
C GLN A 55 4.46 12.13 14.57
N GLY A 56 4.57 12.53 15.84
CA GLY A 56 5.21 11.72 16.89
C GLY A 56 4.58 10.33 17.06
N ARG A 57 3.29 10.18 16.71
CA ARG A 57 2.52 8.92 16.78
C ARG A 57 2.57 8.10 15.49
N SER A 58 3.32 8.54 14.47
CA SER A 58 3.47 7.77 13.23
C SER A 58 4.02 6.37 13.49
N LEU A 59 3.48 5.37 12.81
CA LEU A 59 3.97 3.99 12.84
C LEU A 59 5.23 3.80 11.98
N LEU A 60 5.53 4.76 11.11
CA LEU A 60 6.71 4.76 10.24
C LEU A 60 7.88 5.43 10.98
N LYS A 61 8.87 4.63 11.41
CA LYS A 61 10.05 5.13 12.14
C LYS A 61 11.33 4.89 11.34
N LYS A 62 12.21 5.88 11.35
CA LYS A 62 13.55 5.79 10.73
C LYS A 62 14.27 4.52 11.17
N GLY A 63 14.91 3.83 10.22
CA GLY A 63 15.62 2.57 10.45
C GLY A 63 14.75 1.32 10.44
N GLN A 64 13.41 1.43 10.34
CA GLN A 64 12.55 0.25 10.22
C GLN A 64 12.71 -0.43 8.85
N SER A 65 12.55 -1.75 8.84
CA SER A 65 12.42 -2.52 7.60
C SER A 65 11.10 -2.23 6.89
N TYR A 66 11.15 -2.20 5.55
CA TYR A 66 9.97 -2.05 4.71
C TYR A 66 8.88 -3.07 5.04
N SER A 67 7.63 -2.61 5.09
CA SER A 67 6.45 -3.44 5.34
C SER A 67 5.19 -2.80 4.78
N ASN A 68 4.55 -3.49 3.82
CA ASN A 68 3.24 -3.09 3.29
C ASN A 68 2.17 -3.05 4.38
N GLU A 69 2.25 -3.96 5.36
CA GLU A 69 1.32 -3.99 6.50
C GLU A 69 1.44 -2.71 7.35
N ARG A 70 2.67 -2.24 7.63
CA ARG A 70 2.87 -0.98 8.37
C ARG A 70 2.38 0.23 7.59
N LEU A 71 2.62 0.28 6.28
CA LEU A 71 2.05 1.33 5.42
C LEU A 71 0.52 1.31 5.47
N GLY A 72 -0.10 0.13 5.42
CA GLY A 72 -1.55 -0.04 5.60
C GLY A 72 -2.05 0.51 6.94
N LYS A 73 -1.42 0.10 8.05
CA LYS A 73 -1.80 0.59 9.39
C LYS A 73 -1.57 2.09 9.57
N GLU A 74 -0.53 2.64 8.95
CA GLU A 74 -0.30 4.08 8.97
C GLU A 74 -1.39 4.83 8.18
N ARG A 75 -1.85 4.26 7.06
CA ARG A 75 -3.01 4.77 6.31
C ARG A 75 -4.25 4.84 7.18
N ASP A 76 -4.56 3.74 7.88
CA ASP A 76 -5.74 3.66 8.75
C ASP A 76 -5.64 4.66 9.91
N ARG A 77 -4.44 4.82 10.50
CA ARG A 77 -4.19 5.82 11.56
C ARG A 77 -4.42 7.24 11.07
N LEU A 78 -3.91 7.59 9.89
CA LEU A 78 -4.09 8.92 9.29
C LEU A 78 -5.54 9.16 8.88
N HIS A 79 -6.19 8.17 8.28
CA HIS A 79 -7.61 8.22 7.91
C HIS A 79 -8.47 8.53 9.13
N GLU A 80 -8.29 7.79 10.22
CA GLU A 80 -9.06 7.98 11.46
C GLU A 80 -8.76 9.31 12.14
N LEU A 81 -7.52 9.78 12.09
CA LEU A 81 -7.12 11.09 12.60
C LEU A 81 -7.85 12.22 11.86
N VAL A 82 -7.82 12.21 10.52
CA VAL A 82 -8.47 13.22 9.68
C VAL A 82 -9.99 13.15 9.87
N ARG A 83 -10.53 11.93 9.87
CA ARG A 83 -11.96 11.68 10.03
C ARG A 83 -12.51 12.28 11.32
N LYS A 84 -11.81 12.06 12.43
CA LYS A 84 -12.25 12.51 13.77
C LYS A 84 -12.05 14.00 14.03
N LYS A 85 -11.16 14.67 13.29
CA LYS A 85 -10.71 16.03 13.61
C LYS A 85 -11.11 17.08 12.59
N VAL A 86 -11.34 16.69 11.34
CA VAL A 86 -11.59 17.62 10.23
C VAL A 86 -12.85 17.25 9.47
N TYR A 87 -12.86 16.08 8.82
CA TYR A 87 -13.93 15.68 7.89
C TYR A 87 -14.47 14.29 8.20
N GLU A 88 -15.66 14.19 8.79
CA GLU A 88 -16.25 12.90 9.21
C GLU A 88 -16.42 11.87 8.06
N ASN A 89 -16.60 12.36 6.83
CA ASN A 89 -16.76 11.54 5.63
C ASN A 89 -15.47 11.47 4.78
N PHE A 90 -14.30 11.70 5.39
CA PHE A 90 -13.02 11.59 4.70
C PHE A 90 -12.80 10.17 4.17
N ASP A 91 -12.47 10.06 2.88
CA ASP A 91 -12.17 8.77 2.25
C ASP A 91 -10.68 8.45 2.39
N LYS A 92 -10.36 7.25 2.90
CA LYS A 92 -8.99 6.74 3.03
C LYS A 92 -8.24 6.70 1.70
N ASN A 93 -8.96 6.65 0.58
CA ASN A 93 -8.37 6.62 -0.76
C ASN A 93 -7.64 7.90 -1.11
N PHE A 94 -7.83 9.00 -0.38
CA PHE A 94 -7.04 10.23 -0.55
C PHE A 94 -5.66 10.17 0.12
N ILE A 95 -5.32 9.08 0.82
CA ILE A 95 -4.02 8.88 1.45
C ILE A 95 -3.20 7.90 0.61
N HIS A 96 -2.15 8.42 -0.03
CA HIS A 96 -1.21 7.67 -0.84
C HIS A 96 0.20 7.69 -0.22
N PHE A 97 0.99 6.67 -0.56
CA PHE A 97 2.40 6.60 -0.17
C PHE A 97 3.22 6.34 -1.42
N ASP A 98 4.08 7.30 -1.76
CA ASP A 98 5.09 7.11 -2.77
C ASP A 98 6.37 6.65 -2.08
N VAL A 99 6.96 5.56 -2.58
CA VAL A 99 8.11 4.90 -1.96
C VAL A 99 9.28 4.94 -2.94
N ASP A 100 10.25 5.81 -2.64
CA ASP A 100 11.50 5.88 -3.36
C ASP A 100 12.56 5.03 -2.71
N THR A 101 13.37 4.34 -3.51
CA THR A 101 14.36 3.40 -3.02
C THR A 101 15.75 3.73 -3.54
N THR A 102 16.75 3.55 -2.68
CA THR A 102 18.16 3.69 -3.03
C THR A 102 18.81 2.32 -2.92
N LEU A 103 19.12 1.70 -4.07
CA LEU A 103 19.64 0.33 -4.15
C LEU A 103 21.00 0.19 -3.43
N ALA A 104 21.92 1.13 -3.66
CA ALA A 104 23.30 1.06 -3.14
C ALA A 104 23.38 1.00 -1.61
N SER A 105 22.48 1.70 -0.92
CA SER A 105 22.45 1.78 0.54
C SER A 105 21.33 0.96 1.19
N LYS A 106 20.49 0.28 0.38
CA LYS A 106 19.27 -0.40 0.82
C LYS A 106 18.41 0.51 1.70
N ARG A 107 18.11 1.71 1.22
CA ARG A 107 17.28 2.70 1.95
C ARG A 107 16.03 3.03 1.17
N TYR A 108 14.99 3.42 1.87
CA TYR A 108 13.78 3.94 1.24
C TYR A 108 13.28 5.20 1.93
N VAL A 109 12.66 6.08 1.15
CA VAL A 109 11.96 7.29 1.61
C VAL A 109 10.48 7.09 1.31
N VAL A 110 9.62 7.61 2.20
CA VAL A 110 8.18 7.59 2.00
C VAL A 110 7.70 9.02 1.89
N GLU A 111 7.08 9.38 0.77
CA GLU A 111 6.29 10.60 0.65
C GLU A 111 4.82 10.25 0.93
N THR A 112 4.27 10.80 2.01
CA THR A 112 2.86 10.65 2.36
C THR A 112 2.08 11.77 1.70
N ILE A 113 1.21 11.41 0.76
CA ILE A 113 0.40 12.36 0.01
C ILE A 113 -1.03 12.28 0.56
N ILE A 114 -1.57 13.43 0.96
CA ILE A 114 -2.96 13.52 1.41
C ILE A 114 -3.67 14.60 0.61
N GLY A 115 -4.58 14.16 -0.26
CA GLY A 115 -5.42 15.04 -1.08
C GLY A 115 -6.78 15.35 -0.44
N THR A 116 -7.53 16.21 -1.13
CA THR A 116 -8.93 16.52 -0.86
C THR A 116 -9.73 16.45 -2.16
N ARG A 117 -11.06 16.32 -2.07
CA ARG A 117 -11.95 16.55 -3.23
C ARG A 117 -12.10 18.03 -3.53
#